data_AF-A0A7V7D4J8-F1
#
_entry.id   AF-A0A7V7D4J8-F1
#
_cell.length_a   1.000
_cell.length_b   1.000
_cell.length_c   1.000
_cell.angle_alpha   90.00
_cell.angle_beta   90.00
_cell.angle_gamma   90.00
#
_symmetry.space_group_name_H-M   'P 1'
#
loop_
_entity.id
_entity.type
_entity.pdbx_description
1 polymer ?
#
loop_
_entity_poly.entity_id
_entity_poly.type
_entity_poly.pdbx_seq_one_letter_code
_entity_poly.pdbx_strand_id
1 'polypeptide(L)'
;MDLNFFDIGVFVAFIGAVVGFSMAKSRKEKTSEDYFLASRGLKWWLIGFSIVAANISTEQFVGMAGQGAGSVGLAVSNWQLVGSIGIVVIAFTLLPR
;
A
#
# COMPACT_ATOMS: atom_id res chain seq x y z
N MET A 1 -6.14 -27.95 -1.35
CA MET A 1 -4.81 -27.32 -1.21
C MET A 1 -4.42 -27.54 0.22
N ASP A 2 -3.51 -28.48 0.46
CA ASP A 2 -3.07 -28.78 1.82
C ASP A 2 -1.93 -27.83 2.18
N LEU A 3 -2.08 -27.11 3.30
CA LEU A 3 -1.04 -26.21 3.80
C LEU A 3 0.05 -27.04 4.47
N ASN A 4 1.27 -26.95 3.96
CA ASN A 4 2.41 -27.61 4.57
C ASN A 4 2.82 -26.87 5.85
N PHE A 5 3.46 -27.59 6.77
CA PHE A 5 4.08 -26.98 7.95
C PHE A 5 5.09 -25.88 7.57
N PHE A 6 5.78 -26.02 6.43
CA PHE A 6 6.65 -24.98 5.89
C PHE A 6 5.89 -23.71 5.52
N ASP A 7 4.73 -23.81 4.86
CA ASP A 7 3.92 -22.65 4.45
C ASP A 7 3.43 -21.88 5.67
N ILE A 8 2.97 -22.60 6.69
CA ILE A 8 2.54 -22.03 7.97
C ILE A 8 3.73 -21.35 8.66
N GLY A 9 4.90 -21.99 8.67
CA GLY A 9 6.12 -21.44 9.24
C GLY A 9 6.52 -20.11 8.58
N VAL A 10 6.51 -20.05 7.24
CA VAL A 10 6.79 -18.82 6.48
C VAL A 10 5.76 -17.74 6.77
N PHE A 11 4.47 -18.09 6.81
CA PHE A 11 3.39 -17.14 7.11
C PHE A 11 3.54 -16.49 8.49
N VAL A 12 3.76 -17.31 9.53
CA VAL A 12 3.95 -16.82 10.90
C VAL A 12 5.24 -15.99 11.01
N ALA A 13 6.33 -16.43 10.38
CA ALA A 13 7.59 -15.69 10.36
C ALA A 13 7.45 -14.32 9.69
N PHE A 14 6.72 -14.24 8.57
CA PHE A 14 6.45 -12.99 7.88
C PHE A 14 5.67 -12.01 8.76
N ILE A 15 4.57 -12.45 9.38
CA ILE A 15 3.80 -11.62 10.32
C ILE A 15 4.67 -11.16 11.49
N GLY A 16 5.44 -12.09 12.09
CA GLY A 16 6.36 -11.79 13.18
C GLY A 16 7.41 -10.75 12.79
N ALA A 17 7.97 -10.84 11.58
CA ALA A 17 8.94 -9.88 11.06
C ALA A 17 8.32 -8.49 10.85
N VAL A 18 7.12 -8.40 10.26
CA VAL A 18 6.43 -7.12 10.04
C VAL A 18 6.08 -6.45 11.37
N VAL A 19 5.52 -7.19 12.32
CA VAL A 19 5.19 -6.68 13.67
C VAL A 19 6.44 -6.31 14.45
N GLY A 20 7.46 -7.17 14.44
CA GLY A 20 8.73 -6.90 15.11
C GLY A 20 9.41 -5.64 14.56
N PHE A 21 9.44 -5.50 13.24
CA PHE A 21 10.00 -4.32 12.57
C PHE A 21 9.21 -3.05 12.88
N SER A 22 7.87 -3.09 12.82
CA SER A 22 7.03 -1.93 13.10
C SER A 22 7.16 -1.47 14.56
N MET A 23 7.18 -2.41 15.52
CA MET A 23 7.39 -2.11 16.94
C MET A 23 8.78 -1.55 17.21
N ALA A 24 9.83 -2.09 16.57
CA ALA A 24 11.19 -1.59 16.74
C ALA A 24 11.36 -0.16 16.20
N LYS A 25 10.68 0.16 15.09
CA LYS A 25 10.73 1.50 14.49
C LYS A 25 9.85 2.51 15.24
N SER A 26 8.68 2.09 15.73
CA SER A 26 7.76 2.94 16.50
C SER A 26 8.39 3.48 17.80
N ARG A 27 9.32 2.75 18.42
CA ARG A 27 9.98 3.18 19.68
C ARG A 27 11.00 4.31 19.53
N LYS A 28 11.36 4.74 18.30
CA LYS A 28 12.39 5.76 18.05
C LYS A 28 11.84 7.18 17.88
N GLU A 29 10.54 7.34 17.71
CA GLU A 29 9.89 8.63 17.43
C GLU A 29 9.55 9.32 18.76
N LYS A 30 10.24 10.42 19.08
CA LYS A 30 10.12 11.12 20.37
C LYS A 30 9.15 12.31 20.35
N THR A 31 8.77 12.77 19.16
CA THR A 31 7.98 14.00 18.96
C THR A 31 6.93 13.77 17.88
N SER A 32 5.71 14.28 18.07
CA SER A 32 4.65 14.17 17.06
C SER A 32 5.04 14.81 15.73
N GLU A 33 5.85 15.87 15.76
CA GLU A 33 6.33 16.56 14.56
C GLU A 33 7.26 15.67 13.71
N ASP A 34 8.12 14.86 14.35
CA ASP A 34 8.97 13.89 13.64
C ASP A 34 8.13 12.76 13.01
N TYR A 35 7.12 12.29 13.74
CA TYR A 35 6.22 11.24 13.29
C TYR A 35 5.36 11.66 12.09
N PHE A 36 4.86 12.90 12.07
CA PHE A 36 3.98 13.41 11.01
C PHE A 36 4.71 14.11 9.85
N LEU A 37 5.80 14.85 10.12
CA LEU A 37 6.52 15.60 9.09
C LEU A 37 7.75 14.86 8.56
N ALA A 38 8.09 13.69 9.11
CA ALA A 38 9.30 12.93 8.76
C ALA A 38 10.53 13.86 8.68
N SER A 39 10.69 14.73 9.69
CA SER A 39 11.76 15.73 9.78
C SER A 39 11.88 16.66 8.54
N ARG A 40 10.78 16.92 7.81
CA ARG A 40 10.73 17.77 6.60
C ARG A 40 11.61 17.29 5.44
N GLY A 41 12.14 16.07 5.52
CA GLY A 41 13.09 15.50 4.55
C GLY A 41 12.46 14.59 3.50
N LEU A 42 11.13 14.50 3.44
CA LEU A 42 10.45 13.59 2.53
C LEU A 42 10.56 14.06 1.08
N LYS A 43 11.34 13.33 0.27
CA LYS A 43 11.49 13.60 -1.16
C LYS A 43 10.15 13.36 -1.88
N TRP A 44 9.87 14.15 -2.91
CA TRP A 44 8.61 14.05 -3.67
C TRP A 44 8.31 12.65 -4.22
N TRP A 45 9.35 11.90 -4.63
CA TRP A 45 9.17 10.52 -5.09
C TRP A 45 8.71 9.58 -3.95
N LEU A 46 9.13 9.84 -2.71
CA LEU A 46 8.82 9.00 -1.55
C LEU A 46 7.35 9.18 -1.18
N ILE A 47 6.86 10.42 -1.30
CA ILE A 47 5.44 10.76 -1.19
C ILE A 47 4.65 9.98 -2.26
N GLY A 48 5.09 10.02 -3.52
CA GLY A 48 4.44 9.28 -4.61
C GLY A 48 4.35 7.77 -4.36
N PHE A 49 5.47 7.13 -3.98
CA PHE A 49 5.48 5.72 -3.63
C PHE A 49 4.56 5.38 -2.45
N SER A 50 4.53 6.23 -1.43
CA SER A 50 3.66 6.05 -0.26
C SER A 50 2.18 6.10 -0.64
N ILE A 51 1.79 7.05 -1.50
CA ILE A 51 0.40 7.18 -1.98
C ILE A 51 -0.02 5.93 -2.76
N VAL A 52 0.83 5.44 -3.67
CA VAL A 52 0.54 4.21 -4.42
C VAL A 52 0.47 3.01 -3.47
N ALA A 53 1.43 2.86 -2.56
CA ALA A 53 1.43 1.77 -1.59
C ALA A 53 0.20 1.78 -0.68
N ALA A 54 -0.28 2.96 -0.27
CA ALA A 54 -1.49 3.12 0.53
C ALA A 54 -2.77 2.82 -0.26
N ASN A 55 -2.72 2.92 -1.60
CA ASN A 55 -3.84 2.56 -2.46
C ASN A 55 -3.91 1.05 -2.74
N ILE A 56 -2.82 0.30 -2.56
CA ILE A 56 -2.79 -1.15 -2.81
C ILE A 56 -3.29 -1.95 -1.60
N SER A 57 -4.27 -2.82 -1.84
CA SER A 57 -5.00 -3.63 -0.88
C SER A 57 -5.28 -5.03 -1.42
N THR A 58 -5.78 -5.92 -0.56
CA THR A 58 -6.18 -7.28 -0.92
C THR A 58 -7.29 -7.34 -1.98
N GLU A 59 -8.08 -6.28 -2.11
CA GLU A 59 -9.13 -6.17 -3.14
C GLU A 59 -8.54 -6.20 -4.55
N GLN A 60 -7.44 -5.47 -4.79
CA GLN A 60 -6.80 -5.50 -6.11
C GLN A 60 -6.12 -6.84 -6.37
N PHE A 61 -5.51 -7.45 -5.34
CA PHE A 61 -4.78 -8.71 -5.48
C PHE A 61 -5.68 -9.93 -5.72
N VAL A 62 -6.83 -10.02 -5.05
CA VAL A 62 -7.71 -11.20 -5.15
C VAL A 62 -8.98 -10.88 -5.94
N GLY A 63 -9.64 -9.75 -5.64
CA GLY A 63 -10.91 -9.36 -6.25
C GLY A 63 -10.76 -9.00 -7.72
N MET A 64 -9.90 -8.03 -8.04
CA MET A 64 -9.69 -7.61 -9.44
C MET A 64 -8.97 -8.68 -10.27
N ALA A 65 -8.02 -9.41 -9.69
CA ALA A 65 -7.41 -10.55 -10.37
C ALA A 65 -8.44 -11.63 -10.71
N GLY A 66 -9.37 -11.93 -9.79
CA GLY A 66 -10.48 -12.86 -10.03
C GLY A 66 -11.43 -12.38 -11.13
N GLN A 67 -11.79 -11.09 -11.14
CA GLN A 67 -12.61 -10.51 -12.22
C GLN A 67 -11.88 -10.54 -13.58
N GLY A 68 -10.57 -10.32 -13.58
CA GLY A 68 -9.73 -10.37 -14.78
C GLY A 68 -9.55 -11.79 -15.33
N ALA A 69 -9.49 -12.80 -14.47
CA ALA A 69 -9.52 -14.21 -14.87
C ALA A 69 -10.91 -14.69 -15.28
N GLY A 70 -11.96 -13.99 -14.84
CA GLY A 70 -13.35 -14.23 -15.21
C GLY A 70 -13.76 -13.58 -16.54
N SER A 71 -15.05 -13.28 -16.67
CA SER A 71 -15.63 -12.76 -17.91
C SER A 71 -15.27 -11.30 -18.23
N VAL A 72 -14.73 -10.55 -17.26
CA VAL A 72 -14.45 -9.11 -17.44
C VAL A 72 -13.09 -8.90 -18.11
N GLY A 73 -12.13 -9.81 -17.93
CA GLY A 73 -10.84 -9.74 -18.62
C GLY A 73 -10.06 -8.46 -18.30
N LEU A 74 -9.36 -7.94 -19.30
CA LEU A 74 -8.56 -6.70 -19.18
C LEU A 74 -9.39 -5.45 -18.85
N ALA A 75 -10.71 -5.48 -19.04
CA ALA A 75 -11.57 -4.33 -18.78
C ALA A 75 -11.58 -3.92 -17.29
N VAL A 76 -11.27 -4.85 -16.37
CA VAL A 76 -11.15 -4.57 -14.93
C VAL A 76 -10.10 -3.49 -14.64
N SER A 77 -9.03 -3.44 -15.45
CA SER A 77 -7.95 -2.46 -15.31
C SER A 77 -8.43 -1.01 -15.48
N ASN A 78 -9.59 -0.79 -16.08
CA ASN A 78 -10.18 0.55 -16.24
C ASN A 78 -10.38 1.25 -14.89
N TRP A 79 -10.67 0.52 -13.82
CA TRP A 79 -10.77 1.09 -12.46
C TRP A 79 -9.47 1.76 -12.01
N GLN A 80 -8.32 1.13 -12.28
CA GLN A 80 -7.03 1.69 -11.92
C GLN A 80 -6.62 2.84 -12.86
N LEU A 81 -6.90 2.71 -14.16
CA LEU A 81 -6.55 3.73 -15.16
C LEU A 81 -7.32 5.04 -14.92
N VAL A 82 -8.63 4.96 -14.72
CA VAL A 82 -9.46 6.14 -14.42
C VAL A 82 -9.11 6.71 -13.03
N GLY A 83 -8.87 5.86 -12.04
CA GLY A 83 -8.42 6.28 -10.71
C GLY A 83 -7.10 7.06 -10.74
N SER A 84 -6.16 6.65 -11.59
CA SER A 84 -4.87 7.33 -11.75
C SER A 84 -5.04 8.76 -12.26
N ILE A 85 -5.96 8.98 -13.21
CA ILE A 85 -6.31 10.32 -13.69
C ILE A 85 -6.98 11.12 -12.56
N GLY A 86 -7.88 10.50 -11.79
CA GLY A 86 -8.53 11.12 -10.64
C GLY A 86 -7.53 11.65 -9.61
N ILE A 87 -6.50 10.89 -9.28
CA ILE A 87 -5.45 11.31 -8.34
C ILE A 87 -4.73 12.57 -8.85
N VAL A 88 -4.42 12.63 -10.15
CA VAL A 88 -3.79 13.82 -10.76
C VAL A 88 -4.72 15.03 -10.64
N VAL A 89 -6.01 14.88 -10.96
CA VAL A 89 -7.00 15.96 -10.85
C VAL A 89 -7.13 16.46 -9.42
N ILE A 90 -7.22 15.54 -8.44
CA ILE A 90 -7.31 15.89 -7.02
C ILE A 90 -6.05 16.63 -6.56
N ALA A 91 -4.87 16.17 -6.98
CA ALA A 91 -3.61 16.80 -6.64
C ALA A 91 -3.52 18.26 -7.11
N PHE A 92 -4.13 18.61 -8.26
CA PHE A 92 -4.14 19.98 -8.77
C PHE A 92 -5.29 20.85 -8.26
N THR A 93 -6.43 20.25 -7.90
CA THR A 93 -7.66 21.01 -7.55
C THR A 93 -7.93 21.11 -6.05
N LEU A 94 -7.66 20.03 -5.29
CA LEU A 94 -8.06 19.89 -3.88
C LEU A 94 -6.89 19.98 -2.91
N LEU A 95 -5.67 19.70 -3.36
CA LEU A 95 -4.50 19.83 -2.48
C LEU A 95 -4.29 21.32 -2.15
N PRO A 96 -4.33 21.71 -0.86
CA PRO A 96 -4.06 23.09 -0.48
C PRO A 96 -2.63 23.45 -0.85
N ARG A 97 -2.45 24.70 -1.32
CA ARG A 97 -1.13 25.26 -1.62
C ARG A 97 -0.32 25.48 -0.36
#